data_AF-A0A699XCJ4-F1
#
_entry.id   AF-A0A699XCJ4-F1
#
_cell.length_a   1.000
_cell.length_b   1.000
_cell.length_c   1.000
_cell.angle_alpha   90.00
_cell.angle_beta   90.00
_cell.angle_gamma   90.00
#
_symmetry.space_group_name_H-M   'P 1'
#
loop_
_entity.id
_entity.type
_entity.pdbx_description
1 polymer ?
#
loop_
_entity_poly.entity_id
_entity_poly.type
_entity_poly.pdbx_seq_one_letter_code
_entity_poly.pdbx_strand_id
1 'polypeptide(L)'
;VGPDDTLLTAFQRMRLADVSQLPVLIDGKQLVGVIDESDILLDVHNDASHFRTTVASAMTGKLETLPPDAGLARLQAELDRGLVAIIADASGF
;
A
#
# COMPACT_ATOMS: atom_id res chain seq x y z
N VAL A 1 6.15 -0.81 -5.19
CA VAL A 1 7.26 -1.65 -4.67
C VAL A 1 6.96 -3.11 -4.93
N GLY A 2 7.94 -4.00 -4.87
CA GLY A 2 7.71 -5.45 -4.88
C GLY A 2 7.42 -6.00 -3.47
N PRO A 3 6.79 -7.18 -3.35
CA PRO A 3 6.53 -7.81 -2.05
C PRO A 3 7.82 -8.17 -1.29
N ASP A 4 8.90 -8.49 -2.02
CA ASP A 4 10.19 -8.87 -1.46
C ASP A 4 11.14 -7.67 -1.24
N ASP A 5 10.73 -6.45 -1.61
CA ASP A 5 11.47 -5.24 -1.25
C ASP A 5 11.50 -5.09 0.28
N THR A 6 12.52 -4.42 0.81
CA THR A 6 12.58 -4.13 2.25
C THR A 6 11.64 -3.01 2.67
N LEU A 7 11.22 -2.98 3.93
CA LEU A 7 10.49 -1.84 4.50
C LEU A 7 11.27 -0.52 4.36
N LEU A 8 12.60 -0.56 4.47
CA LEU A 8 13.45 0.61 4.20
C LEU A 8 13.32 1.10 2.75
N THR A 9 13.31 0.18 1.78
CA THR A 9 13.11 0.51 0.37
C THR A 9 11.75 1.19 0.16
N ALA A 10 10.68 0.66 0.78
CA ALA A 10 9.36 1.26 0.69
C ALA A 10 9.32 2.67 1.31
N PHE A 11 9.86 2.83 2.52
CA PHE A 11 9.94 4.13 3.20
C PHE A 11 10.72 5.17 2.38
N GLN A 12 11.86 4.78 1.81
CA GLN A 12 12.64 5.69 0.95
C GLN A 12 11.89 6.10 -0.30
N ARG A 13 11.15 5.17 -0.94
CA ARG A 13 10.32 5.50 -2.11
C ARG A 13 9.16 6.43 -1.77
N MET A 14 8.51 6.23 -0.63
CA MET A 14 7.50 7.16 -0.09
C MET A 14 8.07 8.58 0.02
N ARG A 15 9.23 8.72 0.68
CA ARG A 15 9.90 10.02 0.87
C ARG A 15 10.35 10.66 -0.45
N LEU A 16 10.87 9.88 -1.39
CA LEU A 16 11.31 10.39 -2.69
C LEU A 16 10.15 10.85 -3.58
N ALA A 17 9.00 10.18 -3.48
CA ALA A 17 7.81 10.50 -4.27
C ALA A 17 6.85 11.50 -3.57
N ASP A 18 7.16 11.92 -2.35
CA ASP A 18 6.30 12.76 -1.49
C ASP A 18 4.89 12.18 -1.31
N VAL A 19 4.83 10.86 -1.06
CA VAL A 19 3.58 10.11 -0.80
C VAL A 19 3.73 9.25 0.46
N SER A 20 2.62 8.92 1.11
CA SER A 20 2.59 8.12 2.34
C SER A 20 2.17 6.65 2.12
N GLN A 21 1.88 6.27 0.87
CA GLN A 21 1.33 4.98 0.50
C GLN A 21 1.96 4.52 -0.81
N LEU A 22 2.20 3.22 -0.96
CA LEU A 22 2.70 2.63 -2.20
C LEU A 22 1.93 1.37 -2.57
N PRO A 23 1.60 1.18 -3.86
CA PRO A 23 1.12 -0.10 -4.35
C PRO A 23 2.24 -1.15 -4.30
N VAL A 24 1.88 -2.37 -3.92
CA VAL A 24 2.76 -3.55 -3.94
C VAL A 24 2.41 -4.38 -5.18
N LEU A 25 3.37 -4.50 -6.10
CA LEU A 25 3.20 -5.08 -7.42
C LEU A 25 4.12 -6.29 -7.61
N ILE A 26 3.60 -7.41 -8.12
CA ILE A 26 4.42 -8.50 -8.69
C ILE A 26 4.73 -8.15 -10.14
N ASP A 27 6.00 -8.29 -10.53
CA ASP A 27 6.54 -7.99 -11.87
C ASP A 27 6.16 -6.59 -12.41
N GLY A 28 5.88 -5.64 -11.49
CA GLY A 28 5.45 -4.29 -11.83
C GLY A 28 4.06 -4.19 -12.45
N LYS A 29 3.24 -5.25 -12.42
CA LYS A 29 1.93 -5.30 -13.09
C LYS A 29 0.80 -5.74 -12.17
N GLN A 30 1.01 -6.81 -11.41
CA GLN A 30 -0.07 -7.38 -10.61
C GLN A 30 -0.10 -6.75 -9.22
N LEU A 31 -1.15 -5.99 -8.91
CA LEU A 31 -1.39 -5.49 -7.57
C LEU A 31 -1.70 -6.64 -6.61
N VAL A 32 -0.87 -6.76 -5.57
CA VAL A 32 -0.98 -7.80 -4.53
C VAL A 32 -1.10 -7.24 -3.12
N GLY A 33 -0.89 -5.94 -2.95
CA GLY A 33 -0.99 -5.29 -1.66
C GLY A 33 -0.90 -3.78 -1.76
N VAL A 34 -1.16 -3.11 -0.64
CA VAL A 34 -0.78 -1.71 -0.40
C VAL A 34 -0.01 -1.67 0.91
N ILE A 35 1.04 -0.86 0.95
CA ILE A 35 1.78 -0.57 2.17
C ILE A 35 1.72 0.93 2.44
N ASP A 36 1.42 1.32 3.67
CA ASP A 36 1.42 2.71 4.11
C ASP A 36 2.52 3.02 5.15
N GLU A 37 2.72 4.30 5.44
CA GLU A 37 3.73 4.75 6.41
C GLU A 37 3.43 4.24 7.83
N SER A 38 2.15 4.09 8.20
CA SER A 38 1.76 3.62 9.53
C SER A 38 1.99 2.12 9.71
N ASP A 39 1.83 1.32 8.66
CA ASP A 39 2.20 -0.10 8.63
C ASP A 39 3.70 -0.26 8.92
N ILE A 40 4.54 0.55 8.23
CA ILE A 40 5.99 0.55 8.44
C ILE A 40 6.32 0.97 9.87
N LEU A 41 5.71 2.05 10.36
CA LEU A 41 5.95 2.54 11.72
C LEU A 41 5.56 1.49 12.77
N LEU A 42 4.42 0.81 12.60
CA LEU A 42 3.94 -0.21 13.51
C LEU A 42 4.91 -1.40 13.61
N ASP A 43 5.56 -1.75 12.51
CA ASP A 43 6.53 -2.86 12.49
C ASP A 43 7.86 -2.46 13.13
N VAL A 44 8.40 -1.28 12.79
CA VAL A 44 9.77 -0.88 13.17
C VAL A 44 9.86 -0.17 14.52
N HIS A 45 8.75 0.29 15.12
CA HIS A 45 8.82 1.13 16.32
C HIS A 45 9.45 0.42 17.54
N ASN A 46 9.36 -0.90 17.60
CA ASN A 46 9.95 -1.70 18.69
C ASN A 46 11.37 -2.19 18.36
N ASP A 47 11.67 -2.40 17.08
CA ASP A 47 12.97 -2.85 16.62
C ASP A 47 13.29 -2.28 15.24
N ALA A 48 14.25 -1.36 15.17
CA ALA A 48 14.70 -0.77 13.92
C ALA A 48 15.34 -1.80 12.97
N SER A 49 15.73 -2.99 13.45
CA SER A 49 16.21 -4.08 12.57
C SER A 49 15.13 -4.53 11.58
N HIS A 50 13.86 -4.33 11.91
CA HIS A 50 12.72 -4.67 11.06
C HIS A 50 12.64 -3.85 9.77
N PHE A 51 13.39 -2.75 9.65
CA PHE A 51 13.55 -2.09 8.35
C PHE A 51 14.08 -3.02 7.25
N ARG A 52 14.69 -4.16 7.61
CA ARG A 52 15.21 -5.19 6.70
C ARG A 52 14.20 -6.30 6.37
N THR A 53 13.02 -6.33 7.02
CA THR A 53 11.95 -7.28 6.67
C THR A 53 11.29 -6.89 5.35
N THR A 54 10.51 -7.81 4.81
CA THR A 54 9.88 -7.65 3.50
C THR A 54 8.60 -6.83 3.59
N VAL A 55 8.29 -6.09 2.52
CA VAL A 55 7.01 -5.39 2.37
C VAL A 55 5.83 -6.34 2.54
N ALA A 56 5.93 -7.57 2.04
CA ALA A 56 4.88 -8.59 2.17
C ALA A 56 4.52 -8.91 3.64
N SER A 57 5.44 -8.71 4.59
CA SER A 57 5.18 -9.01 6.00
C SER A 57 4.32 -7.95 6.71
N ALA A 58 4.28 -6.72 6.18
CA ALA A 58 3.54 -5.60 6.76
C ALA A 58 2.38 -5.09 5.88
N MET A 59 2.37 -5.40 4.59
CA MET A 59 1.36 -4.87 3.66
C MET A 59 -0.06 -5.37 3.96
N THR A 60 -1.05 -4.55 3.62
CA THR A 60 -2.44 -4.99 3.52
C THR A 60 -2.65 -5.73 2.20
N GLY A 61 -2.89 -7.05 2.28
CA GLY A 61 -3.15 -7.90 1.10
C GLY A 61 -4.63 -8.08 0.74
N LYS A 62 -5.56 -7.78 1.66
CA LYS A 62 -7.00 -7.81 1.35
C LYS A 62 -7.40 -6.48 0.73
N LEU A 63 -7.37 -6.44 -0.60
CA LEU A 63 -7.64 -5.24 -1.37
C LEU A 63 -9.13 -5.11 -1.66
N GLU A 64 -9.68 -3.93 -1.39
CA GLU A 64 -10.98 -3.50 -1.89
C GLU A 64 -10.73 -2.41 -2.93
N THR A 65 -11.22 -2.63 -4.16
CA THR A 65 -11.06 -1.68 -5.26
C THR A 65 -12.39 -1.04 -5.63
N LEU A 66 -12.32 0.20 -6.09
CA LEU A 66 -13.44 0.95 -6.63
C LEU A 66 -13.22 1.18 -8.14
N PRO A 67 -14.25 1.01 -8.99
CA PRO A 67 -14.16 1.44 -10.37
C PRO A 67 -14.07 2.97 -10.46
N PRO A 68 -13.47 3.54 -11.54
CA PRO A 68 -13.32 4.99 -11.69
C PRO A 68 -14.64 5.78 -11.65
N ASP A 69 -15.76 5.12 -11.96
CA ASP A 69 -17.11 5.68 -11.99
C ASP A 69 -17.94 5.38 -10.72
N ALA A 70 -17.32 4.81 -9.66
CA ALA A 70 -18.01 4.44 -8.42
C ALA A 70 -18.73 5.60 -7.71
N GLY A 71 -18.32 6.83 -8.00
CA GLY A 71 -18.88 8.06 -7.43
C GLY A 71 -18.41 8.35 -6.01
N LEU A 72 -18.60 9.60 -5.59
CA LEU A 72 -18.05 10.13 -4.33
C LEU A 72 -18.60 9.43 -3.08
N ALA A 73 -19.87 9.01 -3.10
CA ALA A 73 -20.48 8.36 -1.94
C ALA A 73 -19.82 7.00 -1.61
N ARG A 74 -19.45 6.22 -2.63
CA ARG A 74 -18.74 4.94 -2.46
C ARG A 74 -17.31 5.19 -1.98
N LEU A 75 -16.61 6.15 -2.58
CA LEU A 75 -15.28 6.56 -2.14
C LEU A 75 -15.28 6.99 -0.66
N GLN A 76 -16.24 7.84 -0.28
CA GLN A 76 -16.34 8.33 1.09
C GLN A 76 -16.60 7.20 2.09
N ALA A 77 -17.48 6.24 1.76
CA ALA A 77 -17.72 5.08 2.62
C ALA A 77 -16.46 4.23 2.86
N GLU A 78 -15.56 4.11 1.88
CA GLU A 78 -14.27 3.44 2.06
C GLU A 78 -13.32 4.24 2.96
N LEU A 79 -13.20 5.54 2.72
CA LEU A 79 -12.33 6.41 3.52
C LEU A 79 -12.80 6.53 4.98
N ASP A 80 -14.11 6.54 5.22
CA ASP A 80 -14.71 6.59 6.57
C ASP A 80 -14.36 5.34 7.41
N ARG A 81 -13.98 4.23 6.75
CA ARG A 81 -13.46 3.02 7.41
C ARG A 81 -11.97 3.12 7.77
N GLY A 82 -11.31 4.24 7.46
CA GLY A 82 -9.88 4.42 7.61
C GLY A 82 -9.04 3.66 6.60
N LEU A 83 -9.64 3.20 5.49
CA LEU A 83 -8.97 2.43 4.46
C LEU A 83 -8.43 3.33 3.35
N VAL A 84 -7.44 2.81 2.61
CA VAL A 84 -6.98 3.41 1.35
C VAL A 84 -7.89 2.96 0.23
N ALA A 85 -8.44 3.91 -0.53
CA ALA A 85 -9.22 3.62 -1.72
C ALA A 85 -8.29 3.31 -2.91
N ILE A 86 -8.42 2.11 -3.47
CA ILE A 86 -7.69 1.70 -4.67
C ILE A 86 -8.63 1.82 -5.86
N ILE A 87 -8.29 2.68 -6.82
CA ILE A 87 -9.07 2.84 -8.04
C ILE A 87 -8.50 1.93 -9.13
N ALA A 88 -9.33 1.05 -9.69
CA ALA A 88 -8.93 0.13 -10.74
C ALA A 88 -10.08 -0.07 -11.73
N ASP A 89 -9.77 -0.23 -13.01
CA ASP A 89 -10.75 -0.54 -14.05
C ASP A 89 -10.73 -2.03 -14.44
N ALA A 90 -11.49 -2.42 -15.46
CA ALA A 90 -11.55 -3.80 -15.92
C ALA A 90 -10.24 -4.32 -16.54
N SER A 91 -9.32 -3.42 -16.91
CA SER A 91 -7.98 -3.77 -17.39
C SER A 91 -6.98 -4.02 -16.25
N GLY A 92 -7.35 -3.65 -15.02
CA GLY A 92 -6.57 -3.89 -13.80
C GLY A 92 -6.04 -2.61 -13.17
N PHE A 93 -4.96 -2.77 -12.41
CA PHE A 93 -4.13 -1.69 -11.88
C PHE A 93 -2.96 -1.43 -12.84
#